data_AF-A0A2T5AYN8-F1
#
_entry.id   AF-A0A2T5AYN8-F1
#
_cell.length_a   1.000
_cell.length_b   1.000
_cell.length_c   1.000
_cell.angle_alpha   90.00
_cell.angle_beta   90.00
_cell.angle_gamma   90.00
#
_symmetry.space_group_name_H-M   'P 1'
#
loop_
_entity.id
_entity.type
_entity.pdbx_description
1 polymer ?
#
loop_
_entity_poly.entity_id
_entity_poly.type
_entity_poly.pdbx_seq_one_letter_code
_entity_poly.pdbx_strand_id
1 'polypeptide(L)'
;MALPFFLRKGLVVANHAVNGRSSKSFVDEGRLDAILDLIRPGDFLLVQFAHNDEKSEDPTRYTEPWTTYQEYLRLYIEGARAHGARPVLATPVERRRFDADGNAVPTHGEYPAAMRALAGRERVPLLDIEALSLALWQRLGVEETKVYFNWTATEQDNTHFNPPGAIAVARLVARELLRTRVLARRDVVRLHDEIPTSWITWPEATDTPAA
;
A
#
# COMPACT_ATOMS: atom_id res chain seq x y z
N MET A 1 6.79 8.54 -7.87
CA MET A 1 6.19 8.15 -6.58
C MET A 1 5.42 9.34 -6.03
N ALA A 2 4.26 9.15 -5.41
CA ALA A 2 3.41 10.27 -4.97
C ALA A 2 3.54 10.67 -3.49
N LEU A 3 3.85 9.72 -2.60
CA LEU A 3 3.95 9.99 -1.15
C LEU A 3 4.90 11.15 -0.78
N PRO A 4 6.09 11.31 -1.40
CA PRO A 4 7.00 12.40 -1.07
C PRO A 4 6.42 13.81 -1.25
N PHE A 5 5.38 14.01 -2.07
CA PHE A 5 4.76 15.32 -2.26
C PHE A 5 4.08 15.85 -0.99
N PHE A 6 3.71 14.94 -0.10
CA PHE A 6 3.02 15.21 1.16
C PHE A 6 3.94 15.20 2.39
N LEU A 7 5.25 15.02 2.20
CA LEU A 7 6.23 14.97 3.27
C LEU A 7 7.11 16.21 3.29
N ARG A 8 7.49 16.67 4.49
CA ARG A 8 8.45 17.76 4.64
C ARG A 8 9.79 17.36 4.00
N LYS A 9 10.47 18.34 3.39
CA LYS A 9 11.86 18.17 2.92
C LYS A 9 12.75 17.59 4.04
N GLY A 10 13.57 16.60 3.70
CA GLY A 10 14.45 15.91 4.64
C GLY A 10 13.95 14.53 5.08
N LEU A 11 12.65 14.24 4.88
CA LEU A 11 12.16 12.85 4.98
C LEU A 11 12.39 12.14 3.65
N VAL A 12 13.20 11.09 3.69
CA VAL A 12 13.54 10.27 2.53
C VAL A 12 12.58 9.09 2.46
N VAL A 13 12.10 8.79 1.25
CA VAL A 13 11.27 7.60 0.99
C VAL A 13 12.01 6.70 0.01
N ALA A 14 12.36 5.50 0.46
CA ALA A 14 12.86 4.44 -0.40
C ALA A 14 11.69 3.51 -0.77
N ASN A 15 11.27 3.51 -2.03
CA ASN A 15 10.18 2.65 -2.49
C ASN A 15 10.75 1.32 -2.99
N HIS A 16 10.59 0.27 -2.19
CA HIS A 16 10.99 -1.10 -2.53
C HIS A 16 9.82 -1.95 -3.05
N ALA A 17 8.64 -1.37 -3.27
CA ALA A 17 7.49 -2.12 -3.77
C ALA A 17 7.72 -2.59 -5.22
N VAL A 18 7.31 -3.82 -5.51
CA VAL A 18 7.46 -4.43 -6.83
C VAL A 18 6.13 -5.05 -7.25
N ASN A 19 5.72 -4.79 -8.50
CA ASN A 19 4.47 -5.32 -9.06
C ASN A 19 4.43 -6.86 -9.00
N GLY A 20 3.24 -7.40 -8.76
CA GLY A 20 2.98 -8.83 -8.80
C GLY A 20 3.45 -9.62 -7.57
N ARG A 21 4.00 -8.96 -6.54
CA ARG A 21 4.45 -9.65 -5.33
C ARG A 21 3.33 -9.75 -4.29
N SER A 22 3.32 -10.86 -3.58
CA SER A 22 2.52 -11.07 -2.36
C SER A 22 3.40 -10.90 -1.12
N SER A 23 2.81 -10.93 0.08
CA SER A 23 3.57 -10.92 1.33
C SER A 23 4.58 -12.07 1.39
N LYS A 24 4.19 -13.22 0.83
CA LYS A 24 4.99 -14.43 0.65
C LYS A 24 6.09 -14.28 -0.38
N SER A 25 5.73 -14.02 -1.64
CA SER A 25 6.71 -14.07 -2.74
C SER A 25 7.77 -12.98 -2.59
N PHE A 26 7.45 -11.85 -1.96
CA PHE A 26 8.42 -10.79 -1.67
C PHE A 26 9.50 -11.24 -0.68
N VAL A 27 9.13 -12.03 0.34
CA VAL A 27 10.09 -12.65 1.26
C VAL A 27 10.89 -13.73 0.55
N ASP A 28 10.20 -14.65 -0.15
CA ASP A 28 10.85 -15.79 -0.81
C ASP A 28 11.87 -15.33 -1.89
N GLU A 29 11.66 -14.16 -2.50
CA GLU A 29 12.58 -13.53 -3.46
C GLU A 29 13.74 -12.74 -2.80
N GLY A 30 13.88 -12.75 -1.47
CA GLY A 30 14.94 -12.04 -0.74
C GLY A 30 14.78 -10.51 -0.72
N ARG A 31 13.61 -9.98 -1.09
CA ARG A 31 13.40 -8.53 -1.18
C ARG A 31 13.23 -7.88 0.18
N LEU A 32 12.72 -8.62 1.17
CA LEU A 32 12.69 -8.15 2.54
C LEU A 32 14.12 -7.99 3.08
N ASP A 33 14.98 -8.97 2.84
CA ASP A 33 16.39 -8.92 3.28
C ASP A 33 17.11 -7.69 2.70
N ALA A 34 16.91 -7.41 1.41
CA ALA A 34 17.47 -6.20 0.78
C ALA A 34 17.02 -4.88 1.44
N ILE A 35 15.85 -4.83 2.06
CA ILE A 35 15.40 -3.68 2.86
C ILE A 35 16.09 -3.70 4.23
N LEU A 36 16.10 -4.86 4.89
CA LEU A 36 16.65 -5.01 6.24
C LEU A 36 18.17 -4.74 6.28
N ASP A 37 18.90 -5.02 5.21
CA ASP A 37 20.33 -4.69 5.06
C ASP A 37 20.61 -3.18 5.05
N LEU A 38 19.62 -2.36 4.69
CA LEU A 38 19.74 -0.90 4.55
C LEU A 38 19.04 -0.13 5.68
N ILE A 39 18.03 -0.73 6.31
CA ILE A 39 17.19 -0.07 7.30
C ILE A 39 17.97 0.25 8.57
N ARG A 40 17.73 1.42 9.16
CA ARG A 40 18.45 1.90 10.34
C ARG A 40 17.52 2.05 11.54
N PRO A 41 18.07 2.05 12.76
CA PRO A 41 17.30 2.36 13.95
C PRO A 41 16.57 3.70 13.81
N GLY A 42 15.27 3.69 14.10
CA GLY A 42 14.39 4.86 13.97
C GLY A 42 13.69 5.03 12.63
N ASP A 43 14.08 4.30 11.58
CA ASP A 43 13.37 4.30 10.30
C ASP A 43 11.97 3.65 10.44
N PHE A 44 11.11 3.90 9.45
CA PHE A 44 9.82 3.23 9.34
C PHE A 44 9.82 2.21 8.21
N LEU A 45 9.27 1.03 8.48
CA LEU A 45 8.93 0.05 7.44
C LEU A 45 7.42 0.03 7.25
N LEU A 46 6.93 0.67 6.17
CA LEU A 46 5.54 0.60 5.76
C LEU A 46 5.31 -0.66 4.90
N VAL A 47 4.37 -1.51 5.32
CA VAL A 47 4.08 -2.80 4.68
C VAL A 47 2.63 -2.83 4.19
N GLN A 48 2.43 -3.04 2.89
CA GLN A 48 1.11 -3.16 2.26
C GLN A 48 1.10 -4.32 1.27
N PHE A 49 0.24 -5.32 1.51
CA PHE A 49 0.05 -6.53 0.70
C PHE A 49 -1.43 -6.95 0.69
N ALA A 50 -1.75 -8.03 -0.04
CA ALA A 50 -3.02 -8.79 -0.15
C ALA A 50 -3.40 -9.04 -1.63
N HIS A 51 -3.19 -8.05 -2.50
CA HIS A 51 -3.65 -8.10 -3.90
C HIS A 51 -3.22 -9.36 -4.66
N ASN A 52 -1.99 -9.83 -4.43
CA ASN A 52 -1.47 -11.03 -5.06
C ASN A 52 -1.48 -12.23 -4.12
N ASP A 53 -1.64 -12.00 -2.82
CA ASP A 53 -1.86 -13.04 -1.82
C ASP A 53 -3.18 -13.78 -2.09
N GLU A 54 -4.19 -13.08 -2.61
CA GLU A 54 -5.53 -13.61 -2.96
C GLU A 54 -5.55 -14.66 -4.09
N LYS A 55 -4.45 -14.82 -4.84
CA LYS A 55 -4.38 -15.67 -6.04
C LYS A 55 -4.20 -17.13 -5.70
N SER A 56 -5.27 -17.81 -5.29
CA SER A 56 -5.26 -19.21 -4.89
C SER A 56 -4.82 -20.18 -5.99
N GLU A 57 -4.92 -19.77 -7.25
CA GLU A 57 -4.42 -20.48 -8.41
C GLU A 57 -2.88 -20.45 -8.56
N ASP A 58 -2.19 -19.54 -7.85
CA ASP A 58 -0.74 -19.38 -7.89
C ASP A 58 -0.13 -19.63 -6.49
N PRO A 59 0.25 -20.88 -6.17
CA PRO A 59 0.81 -21.25 -4.86
C PRO A 59 2.11 -20.52 -4.50
N THR A 60 2.81 -19.95 -5.50
CA THR A 60 4.03 -19.18 -5.23
C THR A 60 3.72 -17.86 -4.54
N ARG A 61 2.51 -17.32 -4.77
CA ARG A 61 2.04 -16.05 -4.22
C ARG A 61 0.98 -16.21 -3.14
N TYR A 62 0.12 -17.22 -3.27
CA TYR A 62 -1.02 -17.42 -2.39
C TYR A 62 -0.62 -17.46 -0.92
N THR A 63 -1.43 -16.81 -0.08
CA THR A 63 -1.44 -17.04 1.36
C THR A 63 -2.88 -17.16 1.86
N GLU A 64 -3.10 -17.72 3.04
CA GLU A 64 -4.42 -17.78 3.65
C GLU A 64 -4.52 -16.61 4.67
N PRO A 65 -5.59 -15.78 4.62
CA PRO A 65 -5.66 -14.53 5.39
C PRO A 65 -5.35 -14.67 6.88
N TRP A 66 -5.92 -15.68 7.53
CA TRP A 66 -5.84 -15.85 8.98
C TRP A 66 -4.66 -16.72 9.46
N THR A 67 -3.86 -17.26 8.54
CA THR A 67 -2.68 -18.07 8.86
C THR A 67 -1.44 -17.55 8.13
N THR A 68 -1.12 -18.09 6.95
CA THR A 68 0.16 -17.82 6.27
C THR A 68 0.33 -16.35 5.91
N TYR A 69 -0.74 -15.61 5.61
CA TYR A 69 -0.65 -14.17 5.40
C TYR A 69 -0.11 -13.44 6.64
N GLN A 70 -0.66 -13.77 7.81
CA GLN A 70 -0.20 -13.18 9.07
C GLN A 70 1.21 -13.66 9.44
N GLU A 71 1.54 -14.93 9.17
CA GLU A 71 2.90 -15.46 9.39
C GLU A 71 3.92 -14.68 8.57
N TYR A 72 3.66 -14.44 7.27
CA TYR A 72 4.53 -13.63 6.43
C TYR A 72 4.59 -12.18 6.88
N LEU A 73 3.46 -11.54 7.20
CA LEU A 73 3.45 -10.16 7.72
C LEU A 73 4.28 -10.02 9.02
N ARG A 74 4.29 -11.04 9.88
CA ARG A 74 5.14 -11.05 11.08
C ARG A 74 6.63 -10.99 10.74
N LEU A 75 7.08 -11.58 9.63
CA LEU A 75 8.49 -11.50 9.22
C LEU A 75 8.93 -10.05 8.99
N TYR A 76 8.08 -9.23 8.36
CA TYR A 76 8.35 -7.79 8.18
C TYR A 76 8.38 -7.04 9.51
N ILE A 77 7.42 -7.35 10.40
CA ILE A 77 7.30 -6.71 11.71
C ILE A 77 8.53 -7.01 12.57
N GLU A 78 8.90 -8.28 12.68
CA GLU A 78 10.04 -8.73 13.48
C GLU A 78 11.37 -8.30 12.84
N GLY A 79 11.49 -8.36 11.52
CA GLY A 79 12.66 -7.87 10.80
C GLY A 79 12.92 -6.39 11.07
N ALA A 80 11.90 -5.54 10.96
CA ALA A 80 12.04 -4.11 11.29
C ALA A 80 12.45 -3.90 12.76
N ARG A 81 11.78 -4.59 13.70
CA ARG A 81 12.08 -4.48 15.14
C ARG A 81 13.51 -4.89 15.47
N ALA A 82 13.98 -5.99 14.89
CA ALA A 82 15.33 -6.51 15.10
C ALA A 82 16.42 -5.50 14.67
N HIS A 83 16.12 -4.65 13.69
CA HIS A 83 17.00 -3.58 13.20
C HIS A 83 16.74 -2.22 13.87
N GLY A 84 15.92 -2.18 14.93
CA GLY A 84 15.56 -0.95 15.64
C GLY A 84 14.65 -0.01 14.85
N ALA A 85 14.11 -0.46 13.72
CA ALA A 85 13.13 0.26 12.92
C ALA A 85 11.71 0.01 13.43
N ARG A 86 10.77 0.84 12.95
CA ARG A 86 9.38 0.85 13.40
C ARG A 86 8.47 0.32 12.28
N PRO A 87 7.89 -0.88 12.42
CA PRO A 87 6.94 -1.38 11.43
C PRO A 87 5.64 -0.57 11.48
N VAL A 88 5.00 -0.45 10.33
CA VAL A 88 3.68 0.15 10.13
C VAL A 88 2.95 -0.70 9.10
N LEU A 89 1.79 -1.24 9.45
CA LEU A 89 0.96 -1.99 8.51
C LEU A 89 -0.01 -1.05 7.82
N ALA A 90 -0.27 -1.28 6.54
CA ALA A 90 -1.32 -0.60 5.79
C ALA A 90 -2.15 -1.65 5.06
N THR A 91 -3.46 -1.68 5.29
CA THR A 91 -4.37 -2.60 4.58
C THR A 91 -4.28 -2.35 3.08
N PRO A 92 -4.62 -3.34 2.22
CA PRO A 92 -4.63 -3.12 0.78
C PRO A 92 -5.57 -1.95 0.43
N VAL A 93 -5.14 -1.12 -0.49
CA VAL A 93 -6.04 -0.17 -1.16
C VAL A 93 -7.02 -0.95 -2.02
N GLU A 94 -8.29 -0.54 -2.09
CA GLU A 94 -9.30 -1.28 -2.87
C GLU A 94 -8.98 -1.37 -4.37
N ARG A 95 -9.67 -2.30 -5.09
CA ARG A 95 -9.78 -2.36 -6.57
C ARG A 95 -11.14 -1.89 -7.07
N ARG A 96 -11.19 -1.03 -8.11
CA ARG A 96 -12.39 -0.30 -8.57
C ARG A 96 -13.53 -1.28 -8.86
N ARG A 97 -14.47 -1.37 -7.93
CA ARG A 97 -15.63 -2.26 -8.02
C ARG A 97 -16.86 -1.60 -7.41
N PHE A 98 -17.96 -1.69 -8.14
CA PHE A 98 -19.27 -1.18 -7.74
C PHE A 98 -20.32 -2.26 -7.97
N ASP A 99 -21.35 -2.29 -7.13
CA ASP A 99 -22.55 -3.09 -7.37
C ASP A 99 -23.49 -2.42 -8.40
N ALA A 100 -24.63 -3.06 -8.68
CA ALA A 100 -25.61 -2.56 -9.64
C ALA A 100 -26.26 -1.23 -9.23
N ASP A 101 -26.28 -0.93 -7.93
CA ASP A 101 -26.86 0.30 -7.37
C ASP A 101 -25.82 1.44 -7.30
N GLY A 102 -24.57 1.18 -7.70
CA GLY A 102 -23.49 2.16 -7.71
C GLY A 102 -22.80 2.31 -6.35
N ASN A 103 -22.93 1.34 -5.44
CA ASN A 103 -22.18 1.33 -4.19
C ASN A 103 -20.80 0.74 -4.40
N ALA A 104 -19.77 1.38 -3.84
CA ALA A 104 -18.43 0.81 -3.83
C ALA A 104 -18.39 -0.43 -2.93
N VAL A 105 -17.78 -1.52 -3.40
CA VAL A 105 -17.74 -2.79 -2.66
C VAL A 105 -16.32 -3.25 -2.37
N PRO A 106 -16.06 -3.84 -1.19
CA PRO A 106 -14.75 -4.41 -0.87
C PRO A 106 -14.32 -5.51 -1.86
N THR A 107 -13.02 -5.61 -2.10
CA THR A 107 -12.46 -6.57 -3.09
C THR A 107 -11.41 -7.51 -2.52
N HIS A 108 -11.06 -7.36 -1.24
CA HIS A 108 -9.96 -8.09 -0.60
C HIS A 108 -10.38 -9.16 0.40
N GLY A 109 -11.66 -9.55 0.41
CA GLY A 109 -12.18 -10.59 1.31
C GLY A 109 -11.78 -10.37 2.77
N GLU A 110 -11.18 -11.38 3.39
CA GLU A 110 -10.79 -11.33 4.80
C GLU A 110 -9.40 -10.72 5.07
N TYR A 111 -8.61 -10.41 4.04
CA TYR A 111 -7.24 -9.90 4.22
C TYR A 111 -7.15 -8.61 5.04
N PRO A 112 -7.99 -7.57 4.81
CA PRO A 112 -7.99 -6.38 5.64
C PRO A 112 -8.32 -6.67 7.12
N ALA A 113 -9.27 -7.57 7.37
CA ALA A 113 -9.64 -7.97 8.74
C ALA A 113 -8.50 -8.73 9.43
N ALA A 114 -7.86 -9.66 8.72
CA ALA A 114 -6.69 -10.38 9.22
C ALA A 114 -5.52 -9.44 9.55
N MET A 115 -5.22 -8.47 8.68
CA MET A 115 -4.16 -7.48 8.95
C MET A 115 -4.51 -6.59 10.14
N ARG A 116 -5.75 -6.10 10.24
CA ARG A 116 -6.23 -5.32 11.41
C ARG A 116 -6.03 -6.10 12.71
N ALA A 117 -6.44 -7.37 12.72
CA ALA A 117 -6.29 -8.23 13.88
C ALA A 117 -4.81 -8.43 14.25
N LEU A 118 -3.95 -8.71 13.27
CA LEU A 118 -2.50 -8.83 13.49
C LEU A 118 -1.91 -7.53 14.04
N ALA A 119 -2.21 -6.38 13.45
CA ALA A 119 -1.73 -5.08 13.91
C ALA A 119 -2.10 -4.82 15.38
N GLY A 120 -3.34 -5.15 15.77
CA GLY A 120 -3.80 -5.06 17.15
C GLY A 120 -3.03 -5.95 18.10
N ARG A 121 -2.85 -7.24 17.76
CA ARG A 121 -2.10 -8.20 18.60
C ARG A 121 -0.63 -7.80 18.74
N GLU A 122 0.00 -7.41 17.64
CA GLU A 122 1.41 -7.03 17.60
C GLU A 122 1.64 -5.59 18.08
N ARG A 123 0.59 -4.80 18.34
CA ARG A 123 0.69 -3.38 18.72
C ARG A 123 1.49 -2.55 17.69
N VAL A 124 1.22 -2.80 16.42
CA VAL A 124 1.81 -2.09 15.29
C VAL A 124 0.80 -1.04 14.79
N PRO A 125 1.22 0.21 14.50
CA PRO A 125 0.33 1.18 13.87
C PRO A 125 -0.25 0.64 12.57
N LEU A 126 -1.56 0.83 12.38
CA LEU A 126 -2.27 0.44 11.16
C LEU A 126 -2.79 1.67 10.44
N LEU A 127 -2.50 1.78 9.15
CA LEU A 127 -3.16 2.70 8.23
C LEU A 127 -4.30 1.94 7.53
N ASP A 128 -5.54 2.29 7.81
CA ASP A 128 -6.71 1.59 7.26
C ASP A 128 -7.06 2.12 5.85
N ILE A 129 -6.17 1.85 4.90
CA ILE A 129 -6.27 2.35 3.52
C ILE A 129 -7.44 1.68 2.76
N GLU A 130 -7.86 0.49 3.16
CA GLU A 130 -8.98 -0.22 2.56
C GLU A 130 -10.25 0.59 2.79
N ALA A 131 -10.60 0.83 4.05
CA ALA A 131 -11.79 1.60 4.41
C ALA A 131 -11.77 3.02 3.83
N LEU A 132 -10.60 3.68 3.82
CA LEU A 132 -10.46 5.05 3.30
C LEU A 132 -10.57 5.13 1.79
N SER A 133 -10.03 4.14 1.08
CA SER A 133 -10.14 4.09 -0.38
C SER A 133 -11.55 3.71 -0.81
N LEU A 134 -12.19 2.74 -0.15
CA LEU A 134 -13.59 2.40 -0.37
C LEU A 134 -14.51 3.64 -0.21
N ALA A 135 -14.33 4.40 0.88
CA ALA A 135 -15.07 5.63 1.12
C ALA A 135 -14.76 6.74 0.10
N LEU A 136 -13.52 6.84 -0.37
CA LEU A 136 -13.14 7.75 -1.46
C LEU A 136 -13.93 7.41 -2.73
N TRP A 137 -14.03 6.14 -3.07
CA TRP A 137 -14.63 5.71 -4.32
C TRP A 137 -16.14 5.77 -4.29
N GLN A 138 -16.74 5.44 -3.15
CA GLN A 138 -18.16 5.68 -2.91
C GLN A 138 -18.51 7.15 -3.14
N ARG A 139 -17.66 8.07 -2.69
CA ARG A 139 -17.87 9.52 -2.87
C ARG A 139 -17.71 9.95 -4.33
N LEU A 140 -16.73 9.40 -5.05
CA LEU A 140 -16.51 9.72 -6.46
C LEU A 140 -17.60 9.11 -7.35
N GLY A 141 -18.10 7.93 -6.98
CA GLY A 141 -19.07 7.18 -7.78
C GLY A 141 -18.44 6.53 -9.01
N VAL A 142 -19.27 5.80 -9.76
CA VAL A 142 -18.84 4.91 -10.85
C VAL A 142 -18.06 5.65 -11.96
N GLU A 143 -18.54 6.81 -12.40
CA GLU A 143 -17.98 7.48 -13.58
C GLU A 143 -16.70 8.26 -13.24
N GLU A 144 -16.75 9.15 -12.25
CA GLU A 144 -15.59 9.99 -11.88
C GLU A 144 -14.39 9.15 -11.44
N THR A 145 -14.63 8.04 -10.73
CA THR A 145 -13.53 7.21 -10.22
C THR A 145 -12.68 6.60 -11.34
N LYS A 146 -13.18 6.50 -12.59
CA LYS A 146 -12.38 6.06 -13.76
C LYS A 146 -11.14 6.93 -13.99
N VAL A 147 -11.21 8.22 -13.65
CA VAL A 147 -10.10 9.18 -13.78
C VAL A 147 -8.90 8.83 -12.91
N TYR A 148 -9.08 7.97 -11.90
CA TYR A 148 -8.03 7.60 -10.95
C TYR A 148 -7.30 6.30 -11.31
N PHE A 149 -7.79 5.57 -12.31
CA PHE A 149 -7.23 4.28 -12.72
C PHE A 149 -6.65 4.33 -14.13
N ASN A 150 -5.89 3.30 -14.50
CA ASN A 150 -5.50 3.03 -15.89
C ASN A 150 -6.71 2.52 -16.69
N TRP A 151 -7.83 3.24 -16.61
CA TRP A 151 -9.10 2.89 -17.21
C TRP A 151 -9.30 3.65 -18.50
N THR A 152 -9.57 2.92 -19.58
CA THR A 152 -9.95 3.42 -20.89
C THR A 152 -11.14 2.64 -21.41
N ALA A 153 -11.75 3.09 -22.51
CA ALA A 153 -12.86 2.37 -23.14
C ALA A 153 -12.46 0.95 -23.60
N THR A 154 -11.18 0.73 -23.92
CA THR A 154 -10.65 -0.53 -24.43
C THR A 154 -9.93 -1.37 -23.37
N GLU A 155 -9.45 -0.74 -22.30
CA GLU A 155 -8.69 -1.38 -21.22
C GLU A 155 -9.24 -0.89 -19.89
N GLN A 156 -10.01 -1.74 -19.22
CA GLN A 156 -10.70 -1.40 -17.98
C GLN A 156 -9.91 -1.83 -16.75
N ASP A 157 -8.64 -1.42 -16.66
CA ASP A 157 -7.82 -1.75 -15.50
C ASP A 157 -8.39 -1.05 -14.25
N ASN A 158 -9.00 -1.86 -13.39
CA ASN A 158 -9.62 -1.43 -12.14
C ASN A 158 -8.68 -1.61 -10.94
N THR A 159 -7.41 -1.96 -11.15
CA THR A 159 -6.44 -2.21 -10.07
C THR A 159 -5.34 -1.16 -10.05
N HIS A 160 -4.75 -0.84 -11.20
CA HIS A 160 -3.60 0.03 -11.25
C HIS A 160 -4.00 1.50 -11.41
N PHE A 161 -3.41 2.34 -10.56
CA PHE A 161 -3.64 3.77 -10.60
C PHE A 161 -2.82 4.47 -11.68
N ASN A 162 -3.44 5.47 -12.28
CA ASN A 162 -2.73 6.50 -13.03
C ASN A 162 -2.21 7.60 -12.06
N PRO A 163 -1.58 8.69 -12.55
CA PRO A 163 -1.05 9.73 -11.66
C PRO A 163 -2.08 10.37 -10.70
N PRO A 164 -3.30 10.77 -11.13
CA PRO A 164 -4.36 11.19 -10.21
C PRO A 164 -4.67 10.20 -9.08
N GLY A 165 -4.83 8.90 -9.40
CA GLY A 165 -5.06 7.84 -8.42
C GLY A 165 -3.94 7.71 -7.41
N ALA A 166 -2.70 7.65 -7.90
CA ALA A 166 -1.51 7.54 -7.05
C ALA A 166 -1.41 8.73 -6.08
N ILE A 167 -1.71 9.95 -6.53
CA ILE A 167 -1.75 11.16 -5.69
C ILE A 167 -2.87 11.07 -4.65
N ALA A 168 -4.06 10.65 -5.05
CA ALA A 168 -5.22 10.55 -4.16
C ALA A 168 -4.96 9.56 -3.01
N VAL A 169 -4.46 8.36 -3.33
CA VAL A 169 -4.15 7.33 -2.33
C VAL A 169 -2.94 7.73 -1.47
N ALA A 170 -1.89 8.30 -2.05
CA ALA A 170 -0.76 8.83 -1.27
C ALA A 170 -1.20 9.91 -0.25
N ARG A 171 -2.20 10.73 -0.60
CA ARG A 171 -2.79 11.70 0.34
C ARG A 171 -3.53 11.00 1.49
N LEU A 172 -4.24 9.90 1.23
CA LEU A 172 -4.87 9.09 2.28
C LEU A 172 -3.80 8.54 3.23
N VAL A 173 -2.74 7.94 2.69
CA VAL A 173 -1.60 7.41 3.46
C VAL A 173 -0.96 8.51 4.32
N ALA A 174 -0.65 9.67 3.75
CA ALA A 174 -0.03 10.77 4.50
C ALA A 174 -0.92 11.30 5.65
N ARG A 175 -2.24 11.37 5.42
CA ARG A 175 -3.20 11.74 6.47
C ARG A 175 -3.27 10.69 7.57
N GLU A 176 -3.25 9.42 7.21
CA GLU A 176 -3.27 8.32 8.19
C GLU A 176 -1.98 8.24 8.98
N LEU A 177 -0.82 8.45 8.36
CA LEU A 177 0.46 8.54 9.05
C LEU A 177 0.43 9.63 10.13
N LEU A 178 -0.21 10.78 9.84
CA LEU A 178 -0.43 11.84 10.83
C LEU A 178 -1.45 11.41 11.91
N ARG A 179 -2.62 10.88 11.51
CA ARG A 179 -3.71 10.52 12.43
C ARG A 179 -3.29 9.46 13.44
N THR A 180 -2.52 8.48 12.99
CA THR A 180 -1.98 7.37 13.79
C THR A 180 -0.73 7.74 14.57
N ARG A 181 -0.26 8.99 14.46
CA ARG A 181 0.97 9.51 15.10
C ARG A 181 2.23 8.74 14.72
N VAL A 182 2.24 8.08 13.56
CA VAL A 182 3.46 7.57 12.94
C VAL A 182 4.34 8.76 12.58
N LEU A 183 3.76 9.78 11.96
CA LEU A 183 4.41 11.07 11.68
C LEU A 183 3.78 12.19 12.51
N ALA A 184 4.56 13.22 12.83
CA ALA A 184 4.08 14.42 13.51
C ALA A 184 3.53 15.45 12.51
N ARG A 185 2.77 16.43 13.02
CA ARG A 185 2.21 17.53 12.21
C ARG A 185 3.25 18.26 11.35
N ARG A 186 4.48 18.38 11.86
CA ARG A 186 5.60 19.05 11.17
C ARG A 186 6.14 18.24 9.99
N ASP A 187 5.92 16.93 9.97
CA ASP A 187 6.51 15.99 9.01
C ASP A 187 5.69 15.92 7.72
N VAL A 188 4.46 16.40 7.74
CA VAL A 188 3.53 16.37 6.59
C VAL A 188 3.22 17.77 6.08
N VAL A 189 3.07 17.88 4.76
CA VAL A 189 2.76 19.12 4.03
C VAL A 189 1.71 18.84 2.95
N ARG A 190 1.08 19.89 2.43
CA ARG A 190 0.20 19.83 1.25
C ARG A 190 -0.98 18.84 1.34
N LEU A 191 -1.43 18.51 2.56
CA LEU A 191 -2.52 17.55 2.76
C LEU A 191 -3.87 18.03 2.21
N HIS A 192 -3.99 19.31 1.87
CA HIS A 192 -5.20 19.93 1.32
C HIS A 192 -4.96 20.58 -0.05
N ASP A 193 -3.72 20.52 -0.56
CA ASP A 193 -3.35 21.19 -1.79
C ASP A 193 -3.65 20.28 -2.99
N GLU A 194 -3.92 20.92 -4.12
CA GLU A 194 -3.87 20.26 -5.42
C GLU A 194 -2.41 19.97 -5.79
N ILE A 195 -2.16 18.74 -6.26
CA ILE A 195 -0.82 18.31 -6.65
C ILE A 195 -0.80 18.09 -8.15
N PRO A 196 0.06 18.78 -8.91
CA PRO A 196 0.20 18.57 -10.34
C PRO A 196 0.58 17.12 -10.66
N THR A 197 -0.14 16.50 -11.59
CA THR A 197 0.17 15.13 -12.06
C THR A 197 1.53 15.04 -12.73
N SER A 198 2.02 16.14 -13.31
CA SER A 198 3.35 16.28 -13.91
C SER A 198 4.51 16.08 -12.94
N TRP A 199 4.26 16.09 -11.63
CA TRP A 199 5.29 15.79 -10.62
C TRP A 199 5.56 14.30 -10.47
N ILE A 200 4.63 13.43 -10.89
CA ILE A 200 4.79 11.98 -10.77
C ILE A 200 5.98 11.53 -11.63
N THR A 201 6.92 10.90 -10.96
CA THR A 201 7.96 10.08 -11.60
C THR A 201 7.59 8.61 -11.46
N TRP A 202 7.71 7.81 -12.51
CA TRP A 202 7.62 6.36 -12.40
C TRP A 202 9.04 5.81 -12.29
N PRO A 203 9.30 4.79 -11.44
CA PRO A 203 10.56 4.08 -11.52
C PRO A 203 10.72 3.54 -12.95
N GLU A 204 11.91 3.69 -13.53
CA GLU A 204 12.21 3.09 -14.82
C GLU A 204 11.97 1.57 -14.74
N ALA A 205 11.39 0.99 -15.78
CA ALA A 205 11.29 -0.46 -15.88
C ALA A 205 12.73 -1.00 -15.91
N THR A 206 13.14 -1.67 -14.83
CA THR A 206 14.43 -2.35 -14.81
C THR A 206 14.30 -3.60 -15.69
N ASP A 207 14.64 -3.47 -16.97
CA ASP A 207 14.95 -4.59 -17.86
C ASP A 207 16.26 -5.24 -17.41
N THR A 208 16.23 -5.92 -16.27
CA THR A 208 17.34 -6.80 -15.87
C THR A 208 16.75 -8.18 -15.62
N PRO A 209 16.95 -9.14 -16.53
CA PRO A 209 16.74 -10.54 -16.22
C PRO A 209 17.62 -10.88 -15.03
N ALA A 210 17.05 -11.49 -13.99
CA ALA A 210 17.85 -12.08 -12.93
C ALA A 210 18.85 -13.05 -13.57
N ALA A 211 20.14 -12.80 -13.33
CA ALA A 211 21.24 -13.68 -13.71
C ALA A 211 21.26 -14.94 -12.83
#